data_AF-A0A9K3E6C0-F1
#
_entry.id   AF-A0A9K3E6C0-F1
#
_cell.length_a   1.000
_cell.length_b   1.000
_cell.length_c   1.000
_cell.angle_alpha   90.00
_cell.angle_beta   90.00
_cell.angle_gamma   90.00
#
_symmetry.space_group_name_H-M   'P 1'
#
loop_
_entity.id
_entity.type
_entity.pdbx_description
1 polymer ?
#
loop_
_entity_poly.entity_id
_entity_poly.type
_entity_poly.pdbx_seq_one_letter_code
_entity_poly.pdbx_strand_id
1 'polypeptide(L)' 'MCIDYRELNKVTVKNRYPLPRIDDLFDQLQGSCYYSKIDLRSGYHQLRVRDEDVSKTAFRTRYGNKVYVYCLYARIV' A
#
# COMPACT_ATOMS: atom_id res chain seq x y z
N MET A 1 -6.24 -14.75 -1.80
CA MET A 1 -4.91 -15.37 -1.73
C MET A 1 -4.05 -14.53 -0.80
N CYS A 2 -3.49 -15.11 0.27
CA CYS A 2 -2.64 -14.40 1.22
C CYS A 2 -1.20 -14.84 1.00
N ILE A 3 -0.27 -13.89 0.88
CA ILE A 3 1.15 -14.16 0.67
C ILE A 3 1.90 -13.58 1.84
N ASP A 4 2.80 -14.37 2.41
CA ASP A 4 3.57 -13.96 3.56
C ASP A 4 4.80 -13.14 3.16
N TYR A 5 4.66 -11.82 3.20
CA TYR A 5 5.74 -10.87 2.94
C TYR A 5 6.44 -10.39 4.21
N ARG A 6 6.30 -11.09 5.37
CA ARG A 6 6.90 -10.62 6.64
C ARG A 6 8.41 -10.43 6.56
N GLU A 7 9.12 -11.37 5.95
CA GLU A 7 10.58 -11.27 5.78
C GLU A 7 10.97 -10.16 4.79
N LEU A 8 10.22 -10.03 3.68
CA LEU A 8 10.42 -8.94 2.72
C LEU A 8 10.20 -7.57 3.38
N ASN A 9 9.16 -7.43 4.20
CA ASN A 9 8.84 -6.19 4.92
C ASN A 9 9.87 -5.78 6.00
N LYS A 10 10.76 -6.69 6.41
CA LYS A 10 11.86 -6.38 7.34
C LYS A 10 13.05 -5.75 6.61
N VAL A 11 13.31 -6.18 5.37
CA VAL A 11 14.43 -5.69 4.57
C VAL A 11 14.07 -4.44 3.76
N THR A 12 12.78 -4.18 3.51
CA THR A 12 12.34 -2.98 2.81
C THR A 12 12.46 -1.73 3.68
N VAL A 13 12.88 -0.62 3.06
CA VAL A 13 12.99 0.67 3.74
C VAL A 13 11.59 1.16 4.05
N LYS A 14 11.30 1.37 5.33
CA LYS A 14 10.00 1.92 5.75
C LYS A 14 9.88 3.35 5.24
N ASN A 15 8.96 3.59 4.31
CA ASN A 15 8.58 4.93 3.91
C ASN A 15 7.93 5.65 5.11
N ARG A 16 8.66 6.57 5.72
CA ARG A 16 8.18 7.42 6.81
C ARG A 16 7.79 8.77 6.21
N TYR A 17 6.60 8.82 5.65
CA TYR A 17 5.99 10.10 5.31
C TYR A 17 5.46 10.75 6.60
N PRO A 18 5.70 12.04 6.85
CA PRO A 18 5.10 12.73 7.99
C PRO A 18 3.60 12.79 7.77
N LEU A 19 2.85 11.94 8.49
CA LEU A 19 1.40 12.01 8.50
C LEU A 19 0.99 13.15 9.45
N PRO A 20 0.08 14.04 9.04
CA PRO A 20 -0.45 15.09 9.90
C PRO A 20 -1.15 14.46 11.12
N ARG A 21 -1.20 15.20 12.24
CA ARG A 21 -1.95 14.73 13.39
C ARG A 21 -3.44 14.73 13.06
N ILE A 22 -4.16 13.85 13.73
CA ILE A 22 -5.60 13.71 13.55
C ILE A 22 -6.32 15.03 13.89
N ASP A 23 -5.85 15.74 14.92
CA ASP A 23 -6.38 17.04 15.34
C ASP A 23 -6.24 18.10 14.23
N ASP A 24 -5.06 18.21 13.61
CA ASP A 24 -4.81 19.14 12.51
C ASP A 24 -5.74 18.91 11.31
N LEU A 25 -6.10 17.65 11.05
CA LEU A 25 -7.05 17.28 9.99
C LEU A 25 -8.48 17.68 10.34
N PHE A 26 -8.89 17.57 11.61
CA PHE A 26 -10.22 17.96 12.05
C PHE A 26 -10.39 19.47 12.11
N ASP A 27 -9.35 20.21 12.50
CA ASP A 27 -9.35 21.68 12.46
C ASP A 27 -9.54 22.21 11.04
N GLN A 28 -8.94 21.55 10.03
CA GLN A 28 -9.16 21.88 8.62
C GLN A 28 -10.57 21.61 8.12
N LEU A 29 -11.24 20.62 8.70
CA LEU A 29 -12.60 20.23 8.35
C LEU A 29 -13.64 21.12 9.03
N GLN A 30 -13.27 21.82 10.10
CA GLN A 30 -14.15 22.71 10.85
C GLN A 30 -14.74 23.82 9.95
N GLY A 31 -16.06 24.02 10.04
CA GLY A 31 -16.79 25.00 9.21
C GLY A 31 -17.42 24.42 7.94
N SER A 32 -17.18 23.15 7.63
CA SER A 32 -17.85 22.44 6.54
C SER A 32 -19.23 21.91 6.99
N CYS A 33 -20.28 22.15 6.19
CA CYS A 33 -21.63 21.65 6.49
C CYS A 33 -21.88 20.22 5.98
N TYR A 34 -21.09 19.75 5.01
CA TYR A 34 -21.25 18.45 4.36
C TYR A 34 -19.91 17.74 4.26
N TYR A 35 -19.90 16.45 4.62
CA TYR A 35 -18.72 15.60 4.55
C TYR A 35 -19.01 14.40 3.64
N SER A 36 -18.04 14.06 2.80
CA SER A 36 -18.05 12.83 2.03
C SER A 36 -16.74 12.08 2.27
N LYS A 37 -16.84 10.75 2.36
CA LYS A 37 -15.68 9.87 2.54
C LYS A 37 -15.54 8.98 1.32
N ILE A 38 -14.35 8.97 0.74
CA ILE A 38 -13.98 8.04 -0.32
C ILE A 38 -13.25 6.86 0.32
N ASP A 39 -13.72 5.65 0.08
CA ASP A 39 -13.02 4.44 0.52
C ASP A 39 -12.05 3.96 -0.58
N LEU A 40 -10.77 3.89 -0.22
CA LEU A 40 -9.68 3.45 -1.10
C LEU A 40 -9.16 2.07 -0.72
N ARG A 41 -10.00 1.20 -0.13
CA ARG A 41 -9.60 -0.16 0.28
C ARG A 41 -8.93 -0.96 -0.84
N SER A 42 -9.37 -0.77 -2.09
CA SER A 42 -8.79 -1.41 -3.28
C SER A 42 -7.74 -0.55 -4.01
N GLY A 43 -7.43 0.64 -3.51
CA GLY A 43 -6.56 1.61 -4.17
C GLY A 43 -5.14 1.09 -4.39
N TYR A 44 -4.65 0.20 -3.52
CA TYR A 44 -3.33 -0.42 -3.70
C TYR A 44 -3.22 -1.17 -5.03
N HIS A 45 -4.26 -1.92 -5.42
CA HIS A 45 -4.25 -2.68 -6.66
C HIS A 45 -4.27 -1.82 -7.93
N GLN A 46 -4.49 -0.51 -7.80
CA GLN A 46 -4.43 0.43 -8.91
C GLN A 46 -3.02 1.01 -9.10
N LEU A 47 -2.18 0.96 -8.06
CA LEU A 47 -0.80 1.45 -8.11
C LEU A 47 0.11 0.40 -8.73
N ARG A 48 0.87 0.78 -9.76
CA ARG A 48 1.87 -0.12 -10.37
C ARG A 48 3.12 -0.18 -9.49
N VAL A 49 3.65 -1.39 -9.32
CA VAL A 49 4.98 -1.59 -8.71
C VAL A 49 6.02 -1.10 -9.71
N ARG A 50 7.13 -0.53 -9.21
CA ARG A 50 8.26 -0.15 -10.08
C ARG A 50 8.82 -1.39 -10.75
N ASP A 51 9.17 -1.30 -12.03
CA ASP A 51 9.61 -2.46 -12.82
C ASP A 51 10.82 -3.19 -12.19
N GLU A 52 11.71 -2.45 -11.53
CA GLU A 52 12.86 -2.98 -10.78
C GLU A 52 12.45 -3.84 -9.57
N ASP A 53 11.33 -3.50 -8.93
CA ASP A 53 10.84 -4.11 -7.69
C ASP A 53 9.83 -5.24 -7.95
N VAL A 54 9.33 -5.41 -9.18
CA VAL A 54 8.40 -6.48 -9.57
C VAL A 54 8.96 -7.86 -9.21
N SER A 55 10.27 -8.07 -9.40
CA SER A 55 10.94 -9.34 -9.07
C SER A 55 10.87 -9.68 -7.57
N LYS A 56 10.88 -8.68 -6.69
CA LYS A 56 10.79 -8.85 -5.23
C LYS A 56 9.40 -9.33 -4.79
N THR A 57 8.39 -9.17 -5.65
CA THR A 57 6.99 -9.59 -5.39
C THR A 57 6.72 -11.04 -5.82
N ALA A 58 7.75 -11.77 -6.23
CA ALA A 58 7.59 -13.15 -6.68
C ALA A 58 7.08 -14.05 -5.55
N PHE A 59 6.09 -14.88 -5.86
CA PHE A 59 5.53 -15.88 -4.96
C PHE A 59 5.35 -17.21 -5.68
N ARG A 60 5.42 -18.30 -4.91
CA ARG A 60 5.31 -19.66 -5.44
C ARG A 60 3.88 -20.16 -5.28
N THR A 61 3.31 -20.66 -6.37
CA THR A 61 2.06 -21.40 -6.37
C THR A 61 2.32 -22.87 -6.71
N ARG A 62 1.31 -23.74 -6.54
CA ARG A 62 1.37 -25.15 -6.98
C ARG A 62 1.73 -25.31 -8.46
N TYR A 63 1.38 -24.32 -9.29
CA TYR A 63 1.56 -24.35 -10.74
C TYR A 63 2.78 -23.56 -11.22
N GLY A 64 3.64 -23.09 -10.31
CA GLY A 64 4.85 -22.35 -10.62
C GLY A 64 4.92 -20.98 -9.95
N ASN A 65 5.94 -20.21 -10.29
CA ASN A 65 6.19 -18.88 -9.74
C ASN A 65 5.39 -17.82 -10.52
N LYS A 66 4.86 -16.85 -9.79
CA LYS A 66 4.13 -15.70 -10.33
C LYS A 66 4.64 -14.43 -9.66
N VAL A 67 4.48 -13.30 -10.33
CA VAL A 67 4.86 -11.96 -9.85
C VAL A 67 3.65 -11.04 -9.87
N TYR A 68 3.67 -10.00 -9.05
CA TYR A 68 2.67 -8.94 -9.08
C TYR A 68 3.21 -7.70 -9.77
N VAL A 69 2.43 -7.18 -10.71
CA VAL A 69 2.72 -5.92 -11.41
C VAL A 69 2.06 -4.72 -10.69
N TYR A 70 1.07 -5.00 -9.84
CA TYR A 70 0.33 -4.02 -9.07
C TYR A 70 0.58 -4.21 -7.58
N CYS A 71 0.55 -3.10 -6.85
CA CYS A 71 0.83 -3.06 -5.43
C CYS A 71 -0.28 -3.80 -4.67
N LEU A 72 0.10 -4.75 -3.83
CA LEU A 72 -0.86 -5.48 -3.00
C LEU A 72 -1.11 -4.79 -1.66
N TYR A 73 -0.09 -4.12 -1.13
CA TYR A 73 -0.12 -3.45 0.17
C TYR A 73 0.94 -2.33 0.19
N ALA A 74 0.73 -1.31 1.02
CA ALA A 74 1.53 -0.09 1.15
C ALA A 74 3.06 -0.25 1.37
N ARG A 75 3.59 -1.49 1.45
CA ARG A 75 5.00 -1.79 1.76
C ARG A 75 5.77 -2.50 0.64
N ILE A 76 5.17 -2.68 -0.54
CA ILE A 76 5.87 -3.27 -1.68
C ILE A 76 6.47 -2.15 -2.54
N VAL A 77 7.53 -1.52 -2.02
CA VAL A 77 8.64 -0.83 -2.71
C VAL A 77 9.76 -0.68 -1.68
#